data_AF-A0A352IZP9-F1
#
_entry.id   AF-A0A352IZP9-F1
#
_cell.length_a   1.000
_cell.length_b   1.000
_cell.length_c   1.000
_cell.angle_alpha   90.00
_cell.angle_beta   90.00
_cell.angle_gamma   90.00
#
_symmetry.space_group_name_H-M   'P 1'
#
loop_
_entity.id
_entity.type
_entity.pdbx_description
1 polymer ?
#
loop_
_entity_poly.entity_id
_entity_poly.type
_entity_poly.pdbx_seq_one_letter_code
_entity_poly.pdbx_strand_id
1 'polypeptide(L)' 'ALKMRKLVRLRIQGGEVTEEEDLLTDLGERIRDVRMGPDGALWLLTDSPRGKVYRMVPPQ' A
#
# COMPACT_ATOMS: atom_id res chain seq x y z
N ALA A 1 12.22 -12.57 -6.59
CA ALA A 1 10.96 -11.89 -6.97
C ALA A 1 10.25 -11.39 -5.70
N LEU A 2 9.79 -10.13 -5.66
CA LEU A 2 8.92 -9.61 -4.60
C LEU A 2 7.69 -10.53 -4.49
N LYS A 3 7.35 -11.09 -3.32
CA LYS A 3 6.27 -12.10 -3.19
C LYS A 3 4.96 -11.57 -2.58
N MET A 4 5.01 -10.44 -1.89
CA MET A 4 3.87 -9.96 -1.09
C MET A 4 2.78 -9.33 -1.98
N ARG A 5 1.52 -9.62 -1.65
CA ARG A 5 0.29 -9.10 -2.28
C ARG A 5 -0.55 -8.35 -1.24
N LYS A 6 0.08 -7.42 -0.56
CA LYS A 6 -0.50 -6.62 0.53
C LYS A 6 0.17 -5.26 0.58
N LEU A 7 -0.52 -4.30 1.19
CA LEU A 7 0.07 -3.03 1.61
C LEU A 7 0.45 -3.15 3.09
N VAL A 8 1.68 -2.79 3.45
CA VAL A 8 2.13 -2.84 4.86
C VAL A 8 2.22 -1.42 5.38
N ARG A 9 1.50 -1.13 6.47
CA ARG A 9 1.56 0.14 7.20
C ARG A 9 2.49 -0.02 8.40
N LEU A 10 3.55 0.79 8.45
CA LEU A 10 4.50 0.81 9.57
C LEU A 10 4.35 2.09 10.37
N ARG A 11 4.38 1.99 11.71
CA ARG A 11 4.58 3.15 12.60
C ARG A 11 6.01 3.15 13.10
N ILE A 12 6.77 4.19 12.75
CA ILE A 12 8.17 4.34 13.14
C ILE A 12 8.29 5.40 14.24
N GLN A 13 8.94 5.07 15.35
CA GLN A 13 9.24 6.00 16.44
C GLN A 13 10.70 5.81 16.86
N GLY A 14 11.46 6.91 16.94
CA GLY A 14 12.89 6.84 17.30
C GLY A 14 13.76 6.02 16.35
N GLY A 15 13.31 5.81 15.10
CA GLY A 15 14.00 4.96 14.12
C GLY A 15 13.63 3.48 14.19
N GLU A 16 12.80 3.07 15.15
CA GLU A 16 12.34 1.69 15.31
C GLU A 16 10.89 1.53 14.85
N VAL A 17 10.56 0.34 14.32
CA VAL A 17 9.19 -0.03 13.97
C VAL A 17 8.46 -0.41 15.26
N THR A 18 7.43 0.37 15.59
CA THR A 18 6.58 0.17 16.79
C THR A 18 5.28 -0.55 16.49
N GLU A 19 4.77 -0.47 15.25
CA GLU A 19 3.58 -1.17 14.79
C GLU A 19 3.73 -1.56 13.32
N GLU A 20 3.18 -2.72 12.97
CA GLU A 20 3.05 -3.23 11.61
C GLU A 20 1.62 -3.72 11.39
N GLU A 21 1.02 -3.34 10.27
CA GLU A 21 -0.33 -3.75 9.90
C GLU A 21 -0.41 -4.11 8.42
N ASP A 22 -1.05 -5.25 8.16
CA ASP A 22 -1.33 -5.75 6.83
C ASP A 22 -2.67 -5.21 6.34
N LEU A 23 -2.63 -4.42 5.27
CA LEU A 23 -3.78 -3.87 4.57
C LEU A 23 -3.95 -4.53 3.20
N LEU A 24 -5.18 -4.51 2.69
CA LEU A 24 -5.52 -4.96 1.33
C LEU A 24 -5.10 -6.42 1.04
N THR A 25 -5.10 -7.29 2.05
CA THR A 25 -4.75 -8.71 1.91
C THR A 25 -5.64 -9.45 0.91
N ASP A 26 -6.89 -9.00 0.77
CA ASP A 26 -7.90 -9.61 -0.09
C ASP A 26 -7.94 -9.00 -1.50
N LEU A 27 -7.10 -7.99 -1.79
CA LEU A 27 -7.03 -7.36 -3.11
C LEU A 27 -6.56 -8.36 -4.19
N GLY A 28 -5.79 -9.38 -3.80
CA GLY A 28 -5.32 -10.44 -4.69
C GLY A 28 -4.28 -10.00 -5.74
N GLU A 29 -3.97 -8.71 -5.80
CA GLU A 29 -3.02 -8.11 -6.74
C GLU A 29 -1.67 -7.81 -6.08
N ARG A 30 -0.61 -7.82 -6.89
CA ARG A 30 0.73 -7.42 -6.45
C ARG A 30 0.83 -5.91 -6.52
N ILE A 31 1.21 -5.27 -5.42
CA ILE A 31 1.42 -3.82 -5.39
C ILE A 31 2.87 -3.54 -5.82
N ARG A 32 3.03 -2.67 -6.82
CA ARG A 32 4.32 -2.25 -7.39
C ARG A 32 4.86 -0.99 -6.73
N ASP A 33 4.01 0.01 -6.56
CA ASP A 33 4.38 1.31 -6.02
C ASP A 33 3.24 1.89 -5.19
N VAL A 34 3.61 2.73 -4.23
CA VAL A 34 2.72 3.45 -3.32
C VAL A 34 3.20 4.90 -3.22
N ARG A 35 2.31 5.85 -3.48
CA ARG A 35 2.60 7.28 -3.37
C ARG A 35 1.49 8.00 -2.62
N MET A 36 1.84 8.99 -1.81
CA MET A 36 0.88 9.91 -1.22
C MET A 36 0.64 11.07 -2.18
N GLY A 37 -0.63 11.35 -2.48
CA GLY A 37 -1.03 12.52 -3.25
C GLY A 37 -1.04 13.79 -2.38
N PRO A 38 -1.07 14.98 -3.01
CA PRO A 38 -1.16 16.25 -2.29
C PRO A 38 -2.48 16.40 -1.51
N ASP A 39 -3.48 15.59 -1.85
CA ASP A 39 -4.79 15.49 -1.19
C ASP A 39 -4.79 14.52 0.01
N GLY A 40 -3.64 13.93 0.36
CA GLY A 40 -3.49 12.95 1.43
C GLY A 40 -4.01 11.55 1.07
N ALA A 41 -4.49 11.33 -0.16
CA ALA A 41 -4.87 10.01 -0.63
C ALA A 41 -3.61 9.17 -0.95
N LEU A 42 -3.73 7.84 -0.82
CA LEU A 42 -2.70 6.92 -1.29
C LEU A 42 -3.02 6.41 -2.69
N TRP A 43 -2.06 6.51 -3.59
CA TRP A 43 -2.11 6.02 -4.96
C TRP A 43 -1.28 4.74 -5.07
N LEU A 44 -1.90 3.69 -5.59
CA LEU A 44 -1.33 2.34 -5.67
C LEU A 44 -1.24 1.90 -7.14
N LEU A 45 -0.08 1.40 -7.56
CA LEU A 45 0.10 0.75 -8.86
C LEU A 45 0.20 -0.75 -8.70
N THR A 46 -0.47 -1.52 -9.56
CA THR A 46 -0.35 -3.00 -9.54
C THR A 46 0.54 -3.57 -10.63
N ASP A 47 1.27 -4.62 -10.26
CA ASP A 47 2.25 -5.33 -11.08
C ASP A 47 1.57 -6.45 -11.88
N SER A 48 0.97 -6.09 -13.02
CA SER A 48 0.24 -7.01 -13.90
C SER A 48 0.29 -6.50 -15.36
N PRO A 49 0.22 -7.39 -16.37
CA PRO A 49 0.02 -6.98 -17.77
C PRO A 49 -1.24 -6.13 -18.00
N ARG A 50 -2.24 -6.30 -17.13
CA ARG A 50 -3.42 -5.42 -17.02
C ARG A 50 -3.40 -4.72 -15.67
N GLY A 51 -2.32 -3.99 -15.43
CA GLY A 51 -2.10 -3.22 -14.20
C GLY A 51 -3.20 -2.19 -13.99
N LYS A 52 -3.44 -1.85 -12.74
CA LYS A 52 -4.45 -0.89 -12.31
C LYS A 52 -3.82 0.21 -11.46
N VAL A 53 -4.50 1.34 -11.45
CA VAL A 53 -4.24 2.44 -10.53
C VAL A 53 -5.40 2.52 -9.57
N TYR A 54 -5.13 2.37 -8.27
CA TYR A 54 -6.13 2.61 -7.22
C TYR A 54 -5.85 3.91 -6.49
N ARG A 55 -6.91 4.63 -6.15
CA ARG A 55 -6.89 5.74 -5.20
C ARG A 55 -7.56 5.29 -3.91
N MET A 56 -6.82 5.27 -2.82
CA MET A 56 -7.28 4.90 -1.49
C MET A 56 -7.38 6.17 -0.63
N VAL A 57 -8.53 6.33 0.01
CA VAL A 57 -8.80 7.43 0.95
C VAL A 57 -9.10 6.83 2.32
N PRO A 58 -8.88 7.57 3.42
CA PRO A 58 -9.30 7.14 4.74
C PRO A 58 -10.81 6.83 4.77
N PRO A 59 -11.24 5.85 5.58
CA PRO A 59 -12.66 5.68 5.88
C PRO A 59 -13.22 6.95 6.52
N GLN A 60 -14.51 7.20 6.31
CA GLN A 60 -15.26 8.28 6.98
C GLN A 60 -15.49 7.97 8.45
#